data_AF-I3SNH0-F1
#
_entry.id   AF-I3SNH0-F1
#
_cell.length_a   1.000
_cell.length_b   1.000
_cell.length_c   1.000
_cell.angle_alpha   90.00
_cell.angle_beta   90.00
_cell.angle_gamma   90.00
#
_symmetry.space_group_name_H-M   'P 1'
#
loop_
_entity.id
_entity.type
_entity.pdbx_description
1 polymer ?
#
loop_
_entity_poly.entity_id
_entity_poly.type
_entity_poly.pdbx_seq_one_letter_code
_entity_poly.pdbx_strand_id
1 'polypeptide(L)'
;MTVSLSQDNITKNWWVIINDINIGYFPAALFSNLNSASLLGWGGRTTTPHGTPSPPMGSGQFPDDHFSDGCYFKRISYQDESSEHYEPDDYLIRTFTDKPNCFGAKYYGHWEQVEYSLIFGGPGGECGN
;
A
#
# COMPACT_ATOMS: atom_id res chain seq x y z
N MET A 1 -14.22 3.20 -3.14
CA MET A 1 -13.24 4.28 -3.11
C MET A 1 -12.05 3.83 -3.93
N THR A 2 -11.57 4.68 -4.82
CA THR A 2 -10.39 4.42 -5.64
C THR A 2 -9.30 5.39 -5.21
N VAL A 3 -8.10 4.88 -4.99
CA VAL A 3 -6.92 5.68 -4.67
C VAL A 3 -5.87 5.37 -5.73
N SER A 4 -5.28 6.41 -6.32
CA SER A 4 -4.20 6.25 -7.29
C SER A 4 -3.09 7.27 -7.05
N LEU A 5 -1.88 6.87 -7.44
CA LEU A 5 -0.71 7.73 -7.51
C LEU A 5 -0.37 7.89 -9.00
N SER A 6 -0.36 9.11 -9.51
CA SER A 6 -0.10 9.38 -10.93
C SER A 6 1.04 10.36 -11.09
N GLN A 7 1.99 10.04 -11.97
CA GLN A 7 3.08 10.94 -12.33
C GLN A 7 2.75 11.68 -13.62
N ASP A 8 2.90 13.00 -13.62
CA ASP A 8 2.80 13.79 -14.83
C ASP A 8 4.03 13.57 -15.73
N ASN A 9 3.82 13.22 -16.99
CA ASN A 9 4.92 12.79 -17.86
C ASN A 9 5.88 13.93 -18.25
N ILE A 10 5.42 15.19 -18.18
CA ILE A 10 6.21 16.38 -18.58
C ILE A 10 7.01 16.90 -17.39
N THR A 11 6.34 17.17 -16.28
CA THR A 11 6.91 17.81 -15.09
C THR A 11 7.48 16.81 -14.10
N LYS A 12 7.16 15.51 -14.26
CA LYS A 12 7.52 14.41 -13.37
C LYS A 12 6.99 14.54 -11.93
N ASN A 13 6.06 15.48 -11.71
CA ASN A 13 5.40 15.67 -10.42
C ASN A 13 4.38 14.55 -10.17
N TRP A 14 4.19 14.19 -8.91
CA TRP A 14 3.24 13.16 -8.52
C TRP A 14 1.97 13.76 -7.91
N TRP A 15 0.84 13.15 -8.24
CA TRP A 15 -0.48 13.45 -7.70
C TRP A 15 -1.02 12.26 -6.91
N VAL A 16 -1.60 12.55 -5.74
CA VAL A 16 -2.45 11.59 -5.02
C VAL A 16 -3.89 11.91 -5.37
N ILE A 17 -4.60 10.92 -5.89
CA ILE A 17 -5.96 11.06 -6.40
C ILE A 17 -6.87 10.12 -5.60
N ILE A 18 -7.97 10.65 -5.08
CA ILE A 18 -9.03 9.86 -4.45
C ILE A 18 -10.34 10.15 -5.17
N ASN A 19 -10.97 9.11 -5.72
CA ASN A 19 -12.22 9.21 -6.48
C ASN A 19 -12.17 10.36 -7.51
N ASP A 20 -11.11 10.40 -8.33
CA ASP A 20 -10.86 11.41 -9.37
C ASP A 20 -10.62 12.84 -8.87
N ILE A 21 -10.45 13.03 -7.55
CA ILE A 21 -10.11 14.32 -6.94
C ILE A 21 -8.63 14.31 -6.55
N ASN A 22 -7.88 15.29 -7.06
CA ASN A 22 -6.51 15.53 -6.65
C ASN A 22 -6.50 16.05 -5.20
N ILE A 23 -5.99 15.24 -4.26
CA ILE A 23 -5.92 15.59 -2.84
C ILE A 23 -4.51 15.80 -2.32
N GLY A 24 -3.50 15.44 -3.12
CA GLY A 24 -2.09 15.58 -2.75
C GLY A 24 -1.22 15.85 -3.96
N TYR A 25 -0.14 16.61 -3.73
CA TYR A 25 0.79 17.03 -4.76
C TYR A 25 2.22 16.95 -4.25
N PHE A 26 3.08 16.30 -5.03
CA PHE A 26 4.46 16.00 -4.68
C PHE A 26 5.37 16.43 -5.84
N PRO A 27 5.91 17.66 -5.79
CA PRO A 27 6.77 18.17 -6.83
C PRO A 27 8.06 17.35 -6.97
N ALA A 28 8.45 17.01 -8.20
CA ALA A 28 9.68 16.28 -8.49
C ALA A 28 10.93 16.99 -7.94
N ALA A 29 10.93 18.33 -7.96
CA ALA A 29 12.05 19.14 -7.45
C ALA A 29 12.38 18.91 -5.96
N LEU A 30 11.47 18.32 -5.19
CA LEU A 30 11.70 18.01 -3.77
C LEU A 30 12.35 16.63 -3.55
N PHE A 31 12.46 15.80 -4.60
CA PHE A 31 12.89 14.42 -4.49
C PHE A 31 13.97 14.10 -5.53
N SER A 32 15.06 13.48 -5.09
CA SER A 32 16.14 13.05 -5.99
C SER A 32 15.86 11.71 -6.68
N ASN A 33 14.91 10.93 -6.16
CA ASN A 33 14.70 9.52 -6.50
C ASN A 33 13.26 9.19 -6.89
N LEU A 34 12.40 10.18 -7.14
CA LEU A 34 11.02 9.98 -7.59
C LEU A 34 10.79 10.46 -9.04
N ASN A 35 11.84 10.53 -9.86
CA ASN A 35 11.67 10.83 -11.29
C ASN A 35 11.09 9.64 -12.07
N SER A 36 11.22 8.42 -11.54
CA SER A 36 10.56 7.20 -12.00
C SER A 36 10.29 6.29 -10.80
N ALA A 37 9.46 5.26 -10.98
CA ALA A 37 9.21 4.25 -9.97
C ALA A 37 9.75 2.88 -10.43
N SER A 38 10.67 2.31 -9.64
CA SER A 38 11.18 0.94 -9.85
C SER A 38 10.54 -0.09 -8.92
N LEU A 39 9.84 0.38 -7.88
CA LEU A 39 9.16 -0.42 -6.87
C LEU A 39 7.83 0.25 -6.55
N LEU A 40 6.79 -0.57 -6.46
CA LEU A 40 5.45 -0.19 -6.03
C LEU A 40 5.13 -0.94 -4.74
N GLY A 41 4.36 -0.31 -3.87
CA GLY A 41 4.04 -0.88 -2.57
C GLY A 41 2.66 -0.48 -2.09
N TRP A 42 1.95 -1.46 -1.53
CA TRP A 42 0.66 -1.28 -0.88
C TRP A 42 0.74 -1.86 0.52
N GLY A 43 0.12 -1.19 1.47
CA GLY A 43 0.13 -1.65 2.86
C GLY A 43 -0.17 -0.53 3.83
N GLY A 44 0.33 -0.68 5.05
CA GLY A 44 0.13 0.25 6.13
C GLY A 44 1.35 0.38 7.01
N ARG A 45 1.35 1.43 7.83
CA ARG A 45 2.37 1.67 8.83
C ARG A 45 1.72 2.26 10.07
N THR A 46 2.17 1.80 11.23
CA THR A 46 1.90 2.44 12.52
C THR A 46 3.17 3.13 13.00
N THR A 47 3.01 4.16 13.82
CA THR A 47 4.13 4.84 14.47
C THR A 47 3.75 5.09 15.92
N THR A 48 4.72 4.91 16.81
CA THR A 48 4.54 5.10 18.26
C THR A 48 5.83 5.64 18.86
N PRO A 49 5.79 6.45 19.94
CA PRO A 49 6.98 6.81 20.70
C PRO A 49 7.74 5.57 21.20
N HIS A 50 9.07 5.66 21.27
CA HIS A 50 9.90 4.57 21.80
C HIS A 50 9.47 4.17 23.22
N GLY A 51 9.42 2.87 23.47
CA GLY A 51 9.04 2.32 24.76
C GLY A 51 7.56 2.45 25.11
N THR A 52 6.72 2.79 24.13
CA THR A 52 5.26 2.72 24.29
C THR A 52 4.68 1.66 23.36
N PRO A 53 3.56 1.01 23.74
CA PRO A 53 2.90 0.05 22.87
C PRO A 53 2.52 0.68 21.53
N SER A 54 2.79 -0.03 20.45
CA SER A 54 2.29 0.33 19.12
C SER A 54 0.78 0.19 19.07
N PRO A 55 0.07 1.14 18.42
CA PRO A 55 -1.38 1.05 18.27
C PRO A 55 -1.76 -0.12 17.34
N PRO A 56 -3.01 -0.61 17.43
CA PRO A 56 -3.54 -1.55 16.45
C PRO A 56 -3.55 -0.93 15.05
N MET A 57 -3.30 -1.76 14.04
CA MET A 57 -3.41 -1.38 12.64
C MET A 57 -4.77 -1.85 12.10
N GLY A 58 -5.57 -0.89 11.61
CA GLY A 58 -6.92 -1.18 11.14
C GLY A 58 -7.85 -1.59 12.28
N SER A 59 -8.48 -2.75 12.14
CA SER A 59 -9.35 -3.39 13.15
C SER A 59 -8.59 -3.99 14.33
N GLY A 60 -7.26 -4.11 14.26
CA GLY A 60 -6.46 -4.83 15.25
C GLY A 60 -6.38 -6.34 15.04
N GLN A 61 -6.96 -6.88 13.96
CA GLN A 61 -6.83 -8.30 13.62
C GLN A 61 -5.68 -8.54 12.65
N PHE A 62 -5.04 -9.70 12.75
CA PHE A 62 -4.11 -10.16 11.72
C PHE A 62 -4.85 -10.48 10.42
N PRO A 63 -4.17 -10.41 9.26
CA PRO A 63 -4.77 -10.81 7.99
C PRO A 63 -5.26 -12.25 8.03
N ASP A 64 -6.53 -12.43 7.74
CA ASP A 64 -7.20 -13.70 7.54
C ASP A 64 -7.92 -13.69 6.17
N ASP A 65 -8.68 -14.73 5.86
CA ASP A 65 -9.34 -14.83 4.56
C ASP A 65 -10.62 -13.95 4.46
N HIS A 66 -10.88 -13.07 5.44
CA HIS A 66 -12.04 -12.18 5.48
C HIS A 66 -11.65 -10.70 5.30
N PHE A 67 -11.99 -10.13 4.15
CA PHE A 67 -11.73 -8.71 3.85
C PHE A 67 -12.42 -7.71 4.79
N SER A 68 -13.44 -8.13 5.54
CA SER A 68 -14.09 -7.31 6.56
C SER A 68 -13.26 -7.14 7.83
N ASP A 69 -12.30 -8.02 8.06
CA ASP A 69 -11.71 -8.21 9.38
C ASP A 69 -10.40 -7.45 9.51
N GLY A 70 -9.82 -6.95 8.41
CA GLY A 70 -8.60 -6.15 8.39
C GLY A 70 -8.66 -4.96 7.44
N CYS A 71 -7.56 -4.22 7.31
CA CYS A 71 -7.41 -3.25 6.23
C CYS A 71 -7.09 -3.99 4.93
N TYR A 72 -7.55 -3.48 3.80
CA TYR A 72 -7.32 -4.13 2.52
C TYR A 72 -7.09 -3.16 1.36
N PHE A 73 -6.37 -3.63 0.36
CA PHE A 73 -6.37 -3.08 -0.99
C PHE A 73 -6.92 -4.15 -1.93
N LYS A 74 -7.72 -3.73 -2.90
CA LYS A 74 -8.33 -4.59 -3.93
C LYS A 74 -8.27 -3.91 -5.29
N ARG A 75 -8.36 -4.69 -6.36
CA ARG A 75 -8.17 -4.19 -7.74
C ARG A 75 -6.83 -3.49 -7.94
N ILE A 76 -5.79 -4.10 -7.37
CA ILE A 76 -4.43 -3.58 -7.43
C ILE A 76 -3.93 -3.68 -8.86
N SER A 77 -3.35 -2.59 -9.34
CA SER A 77 -2.82 -2.47 -10.69
C SER A 77 -1.85 -1.30 -10.77
N TYR A 78 -1.11 -1.23 -11.87
CA TYR A 78 -0.19 -0.13 -12.14
C TYR A 78 -0.17 0.22 -13.62
N GLN A 79 0.42 1.37 -13.95
CA GLN A 79 0.67 1.79 -15.33
C GLN A 79 2.15 2.10 -15.52
N ASP A 80 2.63 1.85 -16.73
CA ASP A 80 3.98 2.22 -17.14
C ASP A 80 4.02 3.58 -17.87
N GLU A 81 5.17 3.94 -18.43
CA GLU A 81 5.35 5.18 -19.20
C GLU A 81 4.48 5.23 -20.47
N SER A 82 4.05 4.07 -20.98
CA SER A 82 3.17 3.94 -22.14
C SER A 82 1.70 4.19 -21.78
N SER A 83 1.38 4.41 -20.48
CA SER A 83 0.02 4.47 -19.94
C SER A 83 -0.77 3.16 -20.13
N GLU A 84 -0.07 2.06 -20.39
CA GLU A 84 -0.68 0.74 -20.47
C GLU A 84 -0.93 0.20 -19.07
N HIS A 85 -2.03 -0.51 -18.91
CA HIS A 85 -2.46 -1.03 -17.62
C HIS A 85 -1.93 -2.44 -17.39
N TYR A 86 -1.34 -2.66 -16.22
CA TYR A 86 -0.76 -3.94 -15.84
C TYR A 86 -1.32 -4.42 -14.52
N GLU A 87 -1.57 -5.72 -14.48
CA GLU A 87 -1.85 -6.47 -13.27
C GLU A 87 -0.52 -6.84 -12.59
N PRO A 88 -0.49 -6.96 -11.25
CA PRO A 88 0.69 -7.42 -10.56
C PRO A 88 1.06 -8.85 -10.99
N ASP A 89 2.30 -9.04 -11.43
CA ASP A 89 2.86 -10.36 -11.63
C ASP A 89 3.19 -10.99 -10.26
N ASP A 90 2.53 -12.11 -9.94
CA ASP A 90 2.70 -12.84 -8.68
C ASP A 90 4.17 -13.22 -8.41
N TYR A 91 5.00 -13.40 -9.46
CA TYR A 91 6.43 -13.68 -9.31
C TYR A 91 7.25 -12.47 -8.86
N LEU A 92 6.76 -11.25 -9.11
CA LEU A 92 7.41 -9.99 -8.72
C LEU A 92 6.94 -9.49 -7.34
N ILE A 93 5.85 -10.04 -6.82
CA ILE A 93 5.29 -9.65 -5.52
C ILE A 93 6.18 -10.14 -4.37
N ARG A 94 6.43 -9.22 -3.42
CA ARG A 94 7.14 -9.52 -2.18
C ARG A 94 6.38 -8.94 -1.00
N THR A 95 5.95 -9.83 -0.10
CA THR A 95 5.34 -9.44 1.17
C THR A 95 6.42 -9.12 2.19
N PHE A 96 6.27 -8.00 2.92
CA PHE A 96 7.19 -7.57 3.96
C PHE A 96 6.44 -7.17 5.23
N THR A 97 7.01 -7.52 6.38
CA THR A 97 6.51 -7.11 7.70
C THR A 97 7.69 -6.96 8.64
N ASP A 98 7.82 -5.78 9.24
CA ASP A 98 8.92 -5.41 10.14
C ASP A 98 8.79 -6.04 11.53
N LYS A 99 7.56 -6.17 12.03
CA LYS A 99 7.21 -6.76 13.33
C LYS A 99 6.13 -7.83 13.17
N PRO A 100 6.49 -9.06 12.73
CA PRO A 100 5.51 -10.11 12.42
C PRO A 100 4.70 -10.60 13.65
N ASN A 101 5.21 -10.37 14.86
CA ASN A 101 4.47 -10.68 16.09
C ASN A 101 3.36 -9.66 16.40
N CYS A 102 3.32 -8.54 15.68
CA CYS A 102 2.45 -7.40 15.97
C CYS A 102 1.54 -7.04 14.81
N PHE A 103 2.06 -7.19 13.59
CA PHE A 103 1.40 -6.86 12.35
C PHE A 103 1.60 -8.00 11.36
N GLY A 104 0.77 -8.05 10.34
CA GLY A 104 0.91 -8.95 9.21
C GLY A 104 0.40 -8.30 7.93
N ALA A 105 0.89 -8.79 6.81
CA ALA A 105 0.36 -8.54 5.49
C ALA A 105 0.26 -9.87 4.75
N LYS A 106 -0.83 -10.07 4.01
CA LYS A 106 -1.06 -11.26 3.18
C LYS A 106 -1.62 -10.84 1.84
N TYR A 107 -0.99 -11.31 0.78
CA TYR A 107 -1.40 -11.11 -0.61
C TYR A 107 -2.17 -12.34 -1.08
N TYR A 108 -3.29 -12.11 -1.76
CA TYR A 108 -4.24 -13.16 -2.16
C TYR A 108 -4.19 -13.49 -3.66
N GLY A 109 -3.38 -12.78 -4.45
CA GLY A 109 -3.37 -12.92 -5.90
C GLY A 109 -4.72 -12.52 -6.51
N HIS A 110 -5.02 -13.06 -7.69
CA HIS A 110 -6.28 -12.82 -8.38
C HIS A 110 -7.42 -13.68 -7.82
N TRP A 111 -8.43 -13.04 -7.23
CA TRP A 111 -9.69 -13.65 -6.80
C TRP A 111 -10.88 -13.06 -7.55
N GLU A 112 -11.79 -13.89 -8.07
CA GLU A 112 -12.87 -13.52 -9.02
C GLU A 112 -13.71 -12.27 -8.65
N GLN A 113 -13.85 -11.95 -7.36
CA GLN A 113 -14.68 -10.83 -6.88
C GLN A 113 -13.90 -9.61 -6.39
N VAL A 114 -12.62 -9.77 -6.05
CA VAL A 114 -11.77 -8.72 -5.45
C VAL A 114 -10.52 -8.42 -6.29
N GLU A 115 -10.34 -9.16 -7.39
CA GLU A 115 -9.17 -9.12 -8.27
C GLU A 115 -7.87 -9.28 -7.43
N TYR A 116 -6.78 -8.68 -7.89
CA TYR A 116 -5.53 -8.60 -7.17
C TYR A 116 -5.69 -7.83 -5.87
N SER A 117 -5.41 -8.49 -4.75
CA SER A 117 -5.76 -7.96 -3.44
C SER A 117 -4.82 -8.40 -2.32
N LEU A 118 -4.79 -7.59 -1.25
CA LEU A 118 -4.05 -7.89 -0.04
C LEU A 118 -4.81 -7.42 1.20
N ILE A 119 -4.61 -8.12 2.31
CA ILE A 119 -5.10 -7.75 3.63
C ILE A 119 -3.89 -7.50 4.53
N PHE A 120 -3.96 -6.46 5.35
CA PHE A 120 -2.93 -6.08 6.30
C PHE A 120 -3.56 -5.56 7.60
N GLY A 121 -2.88 -5.76 8.72
CA GLY A 121 -3.41 -5.39 10.02
C GLY A 121 -2.60 -5.99 11.16
N GLY A 122 -3.12 -5.86 12.37
CA GLY A 122 -2.60 -6.54 13.55
C GLY A 122 -2.85 -5.76 14.84
N PRO A 123 -2.79 -6.43 16.01
CA PRO A 123 -3.19 -5.85 17.28
C PRO A 123 -2.25 -4.77 17.81
N GLY A 124 -1.04 -4.66 17.28
CA GLY A 124 0.00 -3.83 17.88
C GLY A 124 0.53 -4.45 19.18
N GLY A 125 0.87 -3.62 20.16
CA GLY A 125 1.49 -4.06 21.43
C GLY A 125 2.96 -3.67 21.53
N GLU A 126 3.78 -4.48 22.20
CA GLU A 126 5.20 -4.19 22.49
C GLU A 126 6.10 -4.34 21.25
N CYS A 127 5.96 -3.41 20.30
CA CYS A 127 6.59 -3.45 18.98
C CYS A 127 7.46 -2.21 18.71
N GLY A 128 7.26 -1.15 19.50
CA GLY A 128 7.93 0.16 19.43
C GLY A 128 9.32 0.18 20.06
N ASN A 129 10.17 -0.76 19.65
CA ASN A 129 11.60 -0.77 19.98
C ASN A 129 12.37 0.07 18.96
#